data_AF-A0A7C1PNW8-F1
#
_entry.id   AF-A0A7C1PNW8-F1
#
_cell.length_a   1.000
_cell.length_b   1.000
_cell.length_c   1.000
_cell.angle_alpha   90.00
_cell.angle_beta   90.00
_cell.angle_gamma   90.00
#
_symmetry.space_group_name_H-M   'P 1'
#
loop_
_entity.id
_entity.type
_entity.pdbx_description
1 polymer ?
#
loop_
_entity_poly.entity_id
_entity_poly.type
_entity_poly.pdbx_seq_one_letter_code
_entity_poly.pdbx_strand_id
1 'polypeptide(L)'
;NSPINDIKDLRGKTFAFGDRFSTQGHIIPRKMLEDAGITLKDLKRYVFSGSHVNTARAVLNGEYDAGGIQDTLAKRLVAEGKIKILAISKPYPSSLICFNKDVDPTIVKVVRTVLLSFDPKGKQAGVLVDWDRTEMPDGFTEYKESSLKEIRELVRRYGLLK
;
A
#
# COMPACT_ATOMS: atom_id res chain seq x y z
N ASN A 1 -24.87 -8.10 -1.11
CA ASN A 1 -23.81 -8.65 -1.98
C ASN A 1 -23.69 -7.82 -3.24
N SER A 2 -22.50 -7.29 -3.52
CA SER A 2 -22.22 -6.49 -4.74
C SER A 2 -22.05 -7.39 -5.97
N PRO A 3 -22.54 -7.00 -7.16
CA PRO A 3 -22.37 -7.76 -8.41
C PRO A 3 -20.93 -7.71 -8.97
N ILE A 4 -20.05 -6.88 -8.44
CA ILE A 4 -18.65 -6.73 -8.87
C ILE A 4 -17.84 -7.89 -8.30
N ASN A 5 -17.26 -8.73 -9.16
CA ASN A 5 -16.50 -9.91 -8.75
C ASN A 5 -15.05 -9.89 -9.22
N ASP A 6 -14.73 -9.11 -10.26
CA ASP A 6 -13.39 -8.98 -10.80
C ASP A 6 -13.02 -7.49 -11.04
N ILE A 7 -11.73 -7.18 -11.18
CA ILE A 7 -11.27 -5.84 -11.56
C ILE A 7 -11.92 -5.39 -12.87
N LYS A 8 -12.13 -6.30 -13.83
CA LYS A 8 -12.74 -5.99 -15.13
C LYS A 8 -14.16 -5.42 -15.02
N ASP A 9 -14.89 -5.75 -13.96
CA ASP A 9 -16.23 -5.25 -13.69
C ASP A 9 -16.25 -3.77 -13.25
N LEU A 10 -15.07 -3.17 -13.03
CA LEU A 10 -14.92 -1.77 -12.61
C LEU A 10 -15.02 -0.77 -13.76
N ARG A 11 -15.09 -1.22 -15.02
CA ARG A 11 -15.33 -0.33 -16.16
C ARG A 11 -16.69 0.36 -16.00
N GLY A 12 -16.70 1.69 -16.09
CA GLY A 12 -17.89 2.51 -15.87
C GLY A 12 -18.34 2.58 -14.40
N LYS A 13 -17.53 2.11 -13.45
CA LYS A 13 -17.80 2.21 -12.01
C LYS A 13 -17.05 3.37 -11.36
N THR A 14 -17.40 3.65 -10.12
CA THR A 14 -16.75 4.66 -9.29
C THR A 14 -15.65 4.02 -8.45
N PHE A 15 -14.48 4.67 -8.35
CA PHE A 15 -13.33 4.13 -7.63
C PHE A 15 -12.71 5.13 -6.64
N ALA A 16 -12.48 4.71 -5.40
CA ALA A 16 -11.79 5.50 -4.40
C ALA A 16 -10.31 5.08 -4.27
N PHE A 17 -9.40 5.98 -4.60
CA PHE A 17 -7.98 5.87 -4.24
C PHE A 17 -7.76 6.46 -2.85
N GLY A 18 -6.65 6.08 -2.21
CA GLY A 18 -6.14 6.69 -0.98
C GLY A 18 -5.57 8.09 -1.20
N ASP A 19 -4.43 8.39 -0.56
CA ASP A 19 -3.67 9.61 -0.85
C ASP A 19 -3.10 9.60 -2.27
N ARG A 20 -2.99 10.79 -2.88
CA ARG A 20 -2.50 10.96 -4.26
C ARG A 20 -1.06 10.47 -4.45
N PHE A 21 -0.23 10.54 -3.43
CA PHE A 21 1.15 10.07 -3.47
C PHE A 21 1.32 8.68 -2.83
N SER A 22 0.22 8.03 -2.41
CA SER A 22 0.27 6.71 -1.78
C SER A 22 0.65 5.61 -2.76
N THR A 23 1.65 4.80 -2.40
CA THR A 23 2.03 3.60 -3.14
C THR A 23 0.91 2.55 -3.12
N GLN A 24 0.44 2.16 -1.93
CA GLN A 24 -0.59 1.13 -1.75
C GLN A 24 -2.01 1.65 -2.01
N GLY A 25 -2.24 2.96 -1.87
CA GLY A 25 -3.55 3.58 -2.03
C GLY A 25 -3.82 4.15 -3.42
N HIS A 26 -2.78 4.39 -4.22
CA HIS A 26 -2.93 4.93 -5.58
C HIS A 26 -2.07 4.20 -6.60
N ILE A 27 -0.75 4.20 -6.46
CA ILE A 27 0.16 3.75 -7.54
C ILE A 27 -0.08 2.27 -7.91
N ILE A 28 -0.12 1.39 -6.91
CA ILE A 28 -0.36 -0.05 -7.10
C ILE A 28 -1.80 -0.31 -7.59
N PRO A 29 -2.87 0.19 -6.93
CA PRO A 29 -4.24 0.01 -7.42
C PRO A 29 -4.45 0.50 -8.86
N ARG A 30 -3.87 1.66 -9.21
CA ARG A 30 -3.95 2.19 -10.57
C ARG A 30 -3.25 1.28 -11.58
N LYS A 31 -2.07 0.75 -11.24
CA LYS A 31 -1.38 -0.22 -12.08
C LYS A 31 -2.20 -1.50 -12.29
N MET A 32 -2.87 -1.99 -11.24
CA MET A 32 -3.73 -3.18 -11.34
C MET A 32 -4.96 -2.94 -12.25
N LEU A 33 -5.55 -1.74 -12.21
CA LEU A 33 -6.59 -1.36 -13.16
C LEU A 33 -6.05 -1.34 -14.60
N GLU A 34 -4.90 -0.72 -14.82
CA GLU A 34 -4.27 -0.63 -16.14
C GLU A 34 -3.90 -2.02 -16.70
N ASP A 35 -3.42 -2.94 -15.85
CA ASP A 35 -3.14 -4.34 -16.23
C ASP A 35 -4.41 -5.12 -16.60
N ALA A 36 -5.56 -4.73 -16.05
CA ALA A 36 -6.86 -5.25 -16.45
C ALA A 36 -7.47 -4.53 -17.67
N GLY A 37 -6.73 -3.60 -18.29
CA GLY A 37 -7.18 -2.81 -19.43
C GLY A 37 -8.14 -1.67 -19.07
N ILE A 38 -8.18 -1.25 -17.81
CA ILE A 38 -9.00 -0.14 -17.31
C ILE A 38 -8.10 1.05 -17.00
N THR A 39 -8.28 2.15 -17.72
CA THR A 39 -7.63 3.42 -17.41
C THR A 39 -8.54 4.29 -16.55
N LEU A 40 -8.01 5.39 -16.00
CA LEU A 40 -8.83 6.33 -15.24
C LEU A 40 -9.98 6.94 -16.06
N LYS A 41 -9.88 6.98 -17.40
CA LYS A 41 -10.93 7.47 -18.31
C LYS A 41 -12.10 6.50 -18.44
N ASP A 42 -11.84 5.23 -18.15
CA ASP A 42 -12.84 4.16 -18.23
C ASP A 42 -13.67 4.06 -16.94
N LEU A 43 -13.27 4.75 -15.87
CA LEU A 43 -14.04 4.87 -14.64
C LEU A 43 -15.10 5.96 -14.78
N LYS A 44 -16.28 5.75 -14.22
CA LYS A 44 -17.34 6.77 -14.19
C LYS A 44 -16.91 8.00 -13.40
N ARG A 45 -16.24 7.78 -12.26
CA ARG A 45 -15.66 8.82 -11.41
C ARG A 45 -14.60 8.19 -10.50
N TYR A 46 -13.57 8.95 -10.16
CA TYR A 46 -12.64 8.54 -9.11
C TYR A 46 -12.34 9.69 -8.15
N VAL A 47 -11.81 9.36 -6.96
CA VAL A 47 -11.38 10.33 -5.95
C VAL A 47 -10.08 9.89 -5.30
N PHE A 48 -9.33 10.86 -4.78
CA PHE A 48 -8.28 10.63 -3.80
C PHE A 48 -8.83 10.96 -2.41
N SER A 49 -9.07 9.94 -1.59
CA SER A 49 -9.72 10.08 -0.27
C SER A 49 -8.76 10.58 0.82
N GLY A 50 -7.45 10.61 0.52
CA GLY A 50 -6.40 11.03 1.44
C GLY A 50 -5.92 9.96 2.42
N SER A 51 -6.62 8.83 2.59
CA SER A 51 -6.15 7.74 3.47
C SER A 51 -6.80 6.39 3.17
N HIS A 52 -6.15 5.30 3.59
CA HIS A 52 -6.73 3.95 3.49
C HIS A 52 -8.07 3.83 4.23
N VAL A 53 -8.19 4.47 5.39
CA VAL A 53 -9.42 4.47 6.20
C VAL A 53 -10.54 5.21 5.49
N ASN A 54 -10.27 6.38 4.89
CA ASN A 54 -11.27 7.13 4.15
C ASN A 54 -11.70 6.42 2.88
N THR A 55 -10.78 5.76 2.17
CA THR A 55 -11.12 4.90 1.03
C THR A 55 -12.06 3.77 1.44
N ALA A 56 -11.75 3.07 2.54
CA ALA A 56 -12.62 2.01 3.05
C ALA A 56 -14.00 2.55 3.44
N ARG A 57 -14.07 3.68 4.14
CA ARG A 57 -15.34 4.35 4.49
C ARG A 57 -16.17 4.70 3.26
N ALA A 58 -15.56 5.27 2.23
CA ALA A 58 -16.24 5.65 1.00
C ALA A 58 -16.91 4.44 0.30
N VAL A 59 -16.25 3.27 0.33
CA VAL A 59 -16.84 2.02 -0.19
C VAL A 59 -17.93 1.48 0.72
N LEU A 60 -17.71 1.46 2.03
CA LEU A 60 -18.67 0.97 3.02
C LEU A 60 -19.97 1.80 3.04
N ASN A 61 -19.87 3.10 2.81
CA ASN A 61 -21.01 4.01 2.73
C ASN A 61 -21.73 3.96 1.37
N GLY A 62 -21.21 3.21 0.40
CA GLY A 62 -21.76 3.16 -0.97
C GLY A 62 -21.53 4.43 -1.79
N GLU A 63 -20.63 5.32 -1.37
CA GLU A 63 -20.26 6.53 -2.10
C GLU A 63 -19.43 6.20 -3.35
N TYR A 64 -18.66 5.10 -3.28
CA TYR A 64 -17.86 4.54 -4.36
C TYR A 64 -18.02 3.01 -4.44
N ASP A 65 -17.98 2.46 -5.64
CA ASP A 65 -18.22 1.04 -5.90
C ASP A 65 -17.05 0.14 -5.44
N ALA A 66 -15.82 0.65 -5.52
CA ALA A 66 -14.60 -0.04 -5.11
C ALA A 66 -13.51 0.95 -4.70
N GLY A 67 -12.42 0.45 -4.10
CA GLY A 67 -11.26 1.26 -3.77
C GLY A 67 -9.98 0.47 -3.52
N GLY A 68 -8.86 1.17 -3.55
CA GLY A 68 -7.52 0.61 -3.31
C GLY A 68 -7.00 0.92 -1.91
N ILE A 69 -6.70 -0.11 -1.12
CA ILE A 69 -6.19 0.02 0.26
C ILE A 69 -5.06 -0.98 0.56
N GLN A 70 -4.32 -0.74 1.66
CA GLN A 70 -3.34 -1.70 2.17
C GLN A 70 -3.99 -3.03 2.52
N ASP A 71 -3.24 -4.12 2.36
CA ASP A 71 -3.73 -5.49 2.50
C ASP A 71 -4.10 -5.84 3.94
N THR A 72 -3.37 -5.32 4.94
CA THR A 72 -3.67 -5.55 6.37
C THR A 72 -5.06 -5.03 6.75
N LEU A 73 -5.41 -3.82 6.32
CA LEU A 73 -6.75 -3.25 6.52
C LEU A 73 -7.80 -4.03 5.72
N ALA A 74 -7.50 -4.40 4.47
CA ALA A 74 -8.43 -5.17 3.65
C ALA A 74 -8.76 -6.53 4.28
N LYS A 75 -7.74 -7.29 4.71
CA LYS A 75 -7.89 -8.59 5.37
C LYS A 75 -8.71 -8.48 6.65
N ARG A 76 -8.46 -7.45 7.47
CA ARG A 76 -9.26 -7.16 8.66
C ARG A 76 -10.73 -6.93 8.32
N LEU A 77 -11.03 -6.06 7.34
CA LEU A 77 -12.41 -5.76 6.96
C LEU A 77 -13.14 -6.95 6.33
N VAL A 78 -12.43 -7.84 5.62
CA VAL A 78 -12.97 -9.12 5.14
C VAL A 78 -13.31 -10.04 6.32
N ALA A 79 -12.42 -10.17 7.31
CA ALA A 79 -12.69 -10.96 8.52
C ALA A 79 -13.90 -10.41 9.31
N GLU A 80 -14.14 -9.10 9.26
CA GLU A 80 -15.32 -8.44 9.82
C GLU A 80 -16.57 -8.56 8.92
N GLY A 81 -16.49 -9.21 7.74
CA GLY A 81 -17.60 -9.37 6.81
C GLY A 81 -18.05 -8.08 6.10
N LYS A 82 -17.23 -7.03 6.14
CA LYS A 82 -17.60 -5.67 5.69
C LYS A 82 -17.32 -5.41 4.22
N ILE A 83 -16.29 -6.06 3.66
CA ILE A 83 -15.89 -5.89 2.25
C ILE A 83 -15.58 -7.25 1.62
N LYS A 84 -15.42 -7.25 0.28
CA LYS A 84 -14.86 -8.35 -0.49
C LYS A 84 -13.60 -7.85 -1.21
N ILE A 85 -12.53 -8.65 -1.20
CA ILE A 85 -11.31 -8.35 -1.97
C ILE A 85 -11.53 -8.79 -3.43
N LEU A 86 -11.34 -7.88 -4.38
CA LEU A 86 -11.41 -8.18 -5.82
C LEU A 86 -10.09 -8.76 -6.34
N ALA A 87 -8.96 -8.28 -5.82
CA ALA A 87 -7.63 -8.74 -6.18
C ALA A 87 -6.59 -8.31 -5.13
N ILE A 88 -5.47 -9.03 -5.08
CA ILE A 88 -4.29 -8.68 -4.30
C ILE A 88 -3.13 -8.54 -5.29
N SER A 89 -2.33 -7.49 -5.15
CA SER A 89 -1.16 -7.30 -6.01
C SER A 89 -0.10 -8.37 -5.74
N LYS A 90 0.86 -8.51 -6.67
CA LYS A 90 2.16 -9.10 -6.29
C LYS A 90 2.78 -8.32 -5.13
N PRO A 91 3.72 -8.91 -4.37
CA PRO A 91 4.48 -8.18 -3.36
C PRO A 91 5.24 -7.01 -3.98
N TYR A 92 5.18 -5.86 -3.31
CA TYR A 92 6.04 -4.71 -3.55
C TYR A 92 6.93 -4.49 -2.32
N PRO A 93 8.08 -3.81 -2.45
CA PRO A 93 8.85 -3.41 -1.28
C PRO A 93 7.99 -2.65 -0.28
N SER A 94 8.16 -2.97 1.00
CA SER A 94 7.51 -2.26 2.10
C SER A 94 8.16 -0.88 2.32
N SER A 95 7.90 -0.29 3.47
CA SER A 95 8.43 0.99 3.92
C SER A 95 9.97 1.03 3.93
N LEU A 96 10.52 2.19 3.56
CA LEU A 96 11.96 2.47 3.61
C LEU A 96 12.29 3.27 4.86
N ILE A 97 13.40 2.94 5.50
CA ILE A 97 14.02 3.81 6.51
C ILE A 97 14.97 4.76 5.80
N CYS A 98 14.65 6.05 5.83
CA CYS A 98 15.42 7.10 5.19
C CYS A 98 16.06 8.01 6.26
N PHE A 99 17.23 8.57 5.94
CA PHE A 99 17.93 9.54 6.79
C PHE A 99 18.34 10.75 5.95
N ASN A 100 18.52 11.90 6.61
CA ASN A 100 19.01 13.11 5.96
C ASN A 100 20.51 12.95 5.64
N LYS A 101 20.97 13.53 4.52
CA LYS A 101 22.38 13.56 4.11
C LYS A 101 23.34 14.13 5.18
N ASP A 102 22.82 14.94 6.09
CA ASP A 102 23.61 15.63 7.12
C ASP A 102 23.76 14.81 8.42
N VAL A 103 23.14 13.61 8.50
CA VAL A 103 23.33 12.70 9.64
C VAL A 103 24.73 12.09 9.60
N ASP A 104 25.42 12.10 10.75
CA ASP A 104 26.76 11.50 10.90
C ASP A 104 26.76 10.04 10.37
N PRO A 105 27.63 9.70 9.40
CA PRO A 105 27.72 8.35 8.84
C PRO A 105 27.95 7.25 9.88
N THR A 106 28.59 7.57 11.01
CA THR A 106 28.82 6.66 12.13
C THR A 106 27.50 6.29 12.80
N ILE A 107 26.60 7.26 12.99
CA ILE A 107 25.26 7.03 13.52
C ILE A 107 24.44 6.18 12.55
N VAL A 108 24.49 6.50 11.25
CA VAL A 108 23.80 5.71 10.21
C VAL A 108 24.26 4.25 10.27
N LYS A 109 25.56 4.00 10.41
CA LYS A 109 26.11 2.65 10.51
C LYS A 109 25.59 1.91 11.75
N VAL A 110 25.60 2.54 12.91
CA VAL A 110 25.11 1.93 14.17
C VAL A 110 23.63 1.60 14.08
N VAL A 111 22.79 2.55 13.66
CA VAL A 111 21.35 2.34 13.52
C VAL A 111 21.06 1.22 12.52
N ARG A 112 21.75 1.20 11.37
CA ARG A 112 21.61 0.13 10.37
C ARG A 112 21.93 -1.24 10.97
N THR A 113 23.04 -1.36 11.69
CA THR A 113 23.41 -2.63 12.34
C THR A 113 22.35 -3.07 13.35
N VAL A 114 21.83 -2.16 14.18
CA VAL A 114 20.79 -2.49 15.16
C VAL A 114 19.51 -2.96 14.46
N LEU A 115 19.02 -2.23 13.46
CA LEU A 115 17.80 -2.58 12.72
C LEU A 115 17.95 -3.94 12.02
N LEU A 116 19.08 -4.23 11.39
CA LEU A 116 19.32 -5.52 10.72
C LEU A 116 19.49 -6.68 11.69
N SER A 117 19.89 -6.42 12.94
CA SER A 117 19.98 -7.42 14.01
C SER A 117 18.68 -7.61 14.79
N PHE A 118 17.67 -6.78 14.52
CA PHE A 118 16.40 -6.79 15.22
C PHE A 118 15.56 -8.00 14.81
N ASP A 119 15.19 -8.80 15.80
CA ASP A 119 14.48 -10.06 15.65
C ASP A 119 13.18 -10.03 16.47
N PRO A 120 12.11 -9.43 15.91
CA PRO A 120 10.86 -9.23 16.64
C PRO A 120 10.11 -10.51 16.96
N LYS A 121 10.45 -11.62 16.29
CA LYS A 121 9.80 -12.93 16.47
C LYS A 121 10.63 -13.89 17.32
N GLY A 122 11.90 -13.59 17.55
CA GLY A 122 12.78 -14.33 18.45
C GLY A 122 13.22 -13.48 19.63
N LYS A 123 14.46 -12.97 19.57
CA LYS A 123 15.13 -12.37 20.74
C LYS A 123 14.35 -11.25 21.42
N GLN A 124 13.62 -10.44 20.66
CA GLN A 124 12.87 -9.31 21.18
C GLN A 124 11.37 -9.60 21.40
N ALA A 125 10.87 -10.79 21.06
CA ALA A 125 9.43 -11.08 21.11
C ALA A 125 8.79 -10.82 22.49
N GLY A 126 9.51 -11.12 23.59
CA GLY A 126 8.99 -10.97 24.95
C GLY A 126 8.92 -9.52 25.49
N VAL A 127 9.50 -8.54 24.79
CA VAL A 127 9.52 -7.13 25.21
C VAL A 127 8.74 -6.20 24.30
N LEU A 128 8.22 -6.73 23.18
CA LEU A 128 7.47 -5.99 22.19
C LEU A 128 5.98 -6.07 22.48
N VAL A 129 5.28 -4.94 22.34
CA VAL A 129 3.83 -4.84 22.51
C VAL A 129 3.19 -4.61 21.15
N ASP A 130 2.28 -5.50 20.74
CA ASP A 130 1.52 -5.44 19.48
C ASP A 130 2.41 -5.25 18.21
N TRP A 131 3.67 -5.67 18.24
CA TRP A 131 4.60 -5.44 17.13
C TRP A 131 4.19 -6.15 15.85
N ASP A 132 3.61 -7.33 15.98
CA ASP A 132 3.03 -8.13 14.89
C ASP A 132 1.90 -7.41 14.14
N ARG A 133 1.34 -6.34 14.73
CA ARG A 133 0.28 -5.51 14.14
C ARG A 133 0.82 -4.24 13.45
N THR A 134 2.13 -4.01 13.48
CA THR A 134 2.78 -2.90 12.79
C THR A 134 3.00 -3.21 11.30
N GLU A 135 3.54 -2.26 10.54
CA GLU A 135 3.99 -2.49 9.15
C GLU A 135 5.32 -3.24 9.05
N MET A 136 5.98 -3.52 10.18
CA MET A 136 7.31 -4.13 10.23
C MET A 136 7.33 -5.43 11.06
N PRO A 137 6.33 -6.32 10.94
CA PRO A 137 6.19 -7.47 11.84
C PRO A 137 7.34 -8.48 11.71
N ASP A 138 8.06 -8.44 10.58
CA ASP A 138 9.17 -9.33 10.25
C ASP A 138 10.56 -8.69 10.46
N GLY A 139 10.61 -7.46 10.99
CA GLY A 139 11.86 -6.72 11.20
C GLY A 139 12.34 -6.02 9.93
N PHE A 140 13.66 -5.96 9.74
CA PHE A 140 14.30 -5.13 8.72
C PHE A 140 15.27 -5.94 7.86
N THR A 141 15.41 -5.54 6.59
CA THR A 141 16.35 -6.15 5.66
C THR A 141 17.09 -5.10 4.85
N GLU A 142 18.15 -5.52 4.17
CA GLU A 142 18.97 -4.63 3.37
C GLU A 142 18.21 -4.04 2.18
N TYR A 143 18.41 -2.74 1.96
CA TYR A 143 17.87 -2.04 0.82
C TYR A 143 18.63 -2.40 -0.46
N LYS A 144 17.90 -2.77 -1.51
CA LYS A 144 18.44 -2.95 -2.86
C LYS A 144 17.86 -1.90 -3.77
N GLU A 145 18.69 -1.12 -4.46
CA GLU A 145 18.19 -0.02 -5.30
C GLU A 145 17.23 -0.50 -6.40
N SER A 146 17.50 -1.66 -6.97
CA SER A 146 16.67 -2.30 -7.99
C SER A 146 15.23 -2.55 -7.55
N SER A 147 14.98 -2.68 -6.24
CA SER A 147 13.65 -2.96 -5.69
C SER A 147 12.64 -1.84 -5.94
N LEU A 148 13.09 -0.59 -6.10
CA LEU A 148 12.20 0.56 -6.36
C LEU A 148 12.02 0.88 -7.84
N LYS A 149 12.69 0.16 -8.75
CA LYS A 149 12.72 0.51 -10.18
C LYS A 149 11.30 0.64 -10.75
N GLU A 150 10.46 -0.36 -10.52
CA GLU A 150 9.09 -0.38 -11.03
C GLU A 150 8.23 0.76 -10.46
N ILE A 151 8.30 1.00 -9.15
CA ILE A 151 7.57 2.11 -8.52
C ILE A 151 8.05 3.45 -9.09
N ARG A 152 9.37 3.67 -9.23
CA ARG A 152 9.93 4.90 -9.82
C ARG A 152 9.40 5.14 -11.24
N GLU A 153 9.34 4.09 -12.06
CA GLU A 153 8.81 4.17 -13.43
C GLU A 153 7.31 4.51 -13.44
N LEU A 154 6.51 3.90 -12.56
CA LEU A 154 5.08 4.20 -12.44
C LEU A 154 4.83 5.63 -11.96
N VAL A 155 5.57 6.09 -10.95
CA VAL A 155 5.47 7.45 -10.42
C VAL A 155 5.76 8.49 -11.51
N ARG A 156 6.79 8.26 -12.34
CA ARG A 156 7.07 9.11 -13.51
C ARG A 156 5.95 9.06 -14.54
N ARG A 157 5.50 7.86 -14.92
CA ARG A 157 4.40 7.66 -15.87
C ARG A 157 3.11 8.36 -15.43
N TYR A 158 2.83 8.37 -14.14
CA TYR A 158 1.64 8.98 -13.56
C TYR A 158 1.80 10.48 -13.26
N GLY A 159 2.95 11.09 -13.58
CA GLY A 159 3.20 12.51 -13.37
C GLY A 159 3.22 12.92 -11.90
N LEU A 160 3.71 12.02 -11.03
CA LEU A 160 3.79 12.23 -9.58
C LEU A 160 5.15 12.75 -9.11
N LEU A 161 6.17 12.72 -9.98
CA LEU A 161 7.44 13.40 -9.78
C LEU A 161 7.47 14.66 -10.65
N LYS A 162 7.95 15.75 -10.07
CA LYS A 162 8.33 16.96 -10.80
C LYS A 162 9.70 16.80 -11.41
#